data_AF-A0A835Y5B6-F1
#
_entry.id   AF-A0A835Y5B6-F1
#
_cell.length_a   1.000
_cell.length_b   1.000
_cell.length_c   1.000
_cell.angle_alpha   90.00
_cell.angle_beta   90.00
_cell.angle_gamma   90.00
#
_symmetry.space_group_name_H-M   'P 1'
#
loop_
_entity.id
_entity.type
_entity.pdbx_description
1 polymer ?
#
loop_
_entity_poly.entity_id
_entity_poly.type
_entity_poly.pdbx_seq_one_letter_code
_entity_poly.pdbx_strand_id
1 'polypeptide(L)'
;MGATRFDVAVRALRGELDPPAWVENTERSSGVLLAALYQFPRSYCFQVVGRPEPGPSGGDGSPDAFAADVAATVAAVAQAEVPEGGVVIKPRMGGRYVSVSVDVVVRAPEIVEMVYQKLGEDSRVIMRF
;
A
#
# COMPACT_ATOMS: atom_id res chain seq x y z
N MET A 1 13.36 -16.09 11.76
CA MET A 1 12.74 -17.27 11.14
C MET A 1 11.23 -17.07 11.20
N GLY A 2 10.57 -17.01 10.04
CA GLY A 2 9.11 -16.81 9.95
C GLY A 2 8.33 -18.08 10.28
N ALA A 3 7.06 -17.93 10.69
CA ALA A 3 6.14 -19.04 10.88
C ALA A 3 6.03 -19.86 9.58
N THR A 4 6.11 -21.19 9.68
CA THR A 4 5.93 -22.07 8.53
C THR A 4 4.45 -22.16 8.16
N ARG A 5 4.14 -22.62 6.93
CA ARG A 5 2.74 -22.84 6.51
C ARG A 5 1.98 -23.77 7.44
N PHE A 6 2.68 -24.71 8.07
CA PHE A 6 2.11 -25.61 9.06
C PHE A 6 1.73 -24.86 10.34
N ASP A 7 2.59 -23.98 10.84
CA ASP A 7 2.32 -23.17 12.03
C ASP A 7 1.10 -22.27 11.83
N VAL A 8 0.95 -21.67 10.64
CA VAL A 8 -0.22 -20.86 10.29
C VAL A 8 -1.50 -21.70 10.27
N ALA A 9 -1.47 -22.89 9.67
CA ALA A 9 -2.62 -23.79 9.62
C ALA A 9 -3.06 -24.28 11.02
N VAL A 10 -2.11 -24.58 11.90
CA VAL A 10 -2.40 -25.00 13.28
C VAL A 10 -3.04 -23.87 14.08
N ARG A 11 -2.57 -22.63 13.93
CA ARG A 11 -3.15 -21.46 14.61
C ARG A 11 -4.55 -21.13 14.11
N ALA A 12 -4.78 -21.27 12.81
CA ALA A 12 -6.12 -21.15 12.23
C ALA A 12 -7.08 -22.21 12.80
N LEU A 13 -6.67 -23.47 12.88
CA LEU A 13 -7.47 -24.56 13.47
C LEU A 13 -7.80 -24.33 14.96
N ARG A 14 -6.96 -23.58 15.67
CA ARG A 14 -7.17 -23.21 17.07
C ARG A 14 -8.08 -21.99 17.27
N GLY A 15 -8.53 -21.35 16.19
CA GLY A 15 -9.30 -20.10 16.26
C GLY A 15 -8.46 -18.91 16.71
N GLU A 16 -7.12 -19.00 16.71
CA GLU A 16 -6.23 -17.90 17.12
C GLU A 16 -6.22 -16.74 16.11
N LEU A 17 -6.82 -16.95 14.93
CA LEU A 17 -6.99 -15.93 13.90
C LEU A 17 -8.41 -15.34 13.90
N ASP A 18 -9.33 -15.87 14.72
CA ASP A 18 -10.65 -15.27 14.86
C ASP A 18 -10.50 -13.97 15.64
N PRO A 19 -10.82 -12.82 15.04
CA PRO A 19 -10.76 -11.57 15.74
C PRO A 19 -11.83 -11.54 16.84
N PRO A 20 -11.64 -10.72 17.88
CA PRO A 20 -12.64 -10.54 18.92
C PRO A 20 -13.98 -10.09 18.32
N ALA A 21 -15.10 -10.48 18.93
CA ALA A 21 -16.44 -10.25 18.38
C ALA A 21 -16.81 -8.76 18.13
N TRP A 22 -16.05 -7.82 18.70
CA TRP A 22 -16.21 -6.37 18.51
C TRP A 22 -15.33 -5.78 17.39
N VAL A 23 -14.48 -6.59 16.75
CA VAL A 23 -13.65 -6.19 15.60
C VAL A 23 -14.37 -6.67 14.35
N GLU A 24 -14.62 -5.75 13.41
CA GLU A 24 -15.18 -6.12 12.11
C GLU A 24 -14.27 -7.13 11.41
N ASN A 25 -14.79 -8.33 11.18
CA ASN A 25 -14.12 -9.41 10.46
C ASN A 25 -14.71 -9.54 9.07
N THR A 26 -14.44 -8.55 8.22
CA THR A 26 -14.87 -8.56 6.82
C THR A 26 -13.67 -8.73 5.91
N GLU A 27 -13.89 -9.18 4.67
CA GLU A 27 -12.83 -9.25 3.65
C GLU A 27 -12.18 -7.89 3.35
N ARG A 28 -12.82 -6.78 3.77
CA ARG A 28 -12.37 -5.41 3.54
C ARG A 28 -11.49 -4.86 4.66
N SER A 29 -11.55 -5.45 5.84
CA SER A 29 -10.73 -5.11 7.01
C SER A 29 -9.50 -6.02 7.03
N SER A 30 -8.51 -5.70 6.19
CA SER A 30 -7.35 -6.55 5.90
C SER A 30 -6.33 -6.63 7.05
N GLY A 31 -6.44 -5.82 8.10
CA GLY A 31 -5.46 -5.74 9.18
C GLY A 31 -5.12 -7.09 9.83
N VAL A 32 -6.14 -7.88 10.19
CA VAL A 32 -5.95 -9.14 10.94
C VAL A 32 -5.36 -10.25 10.07
N LEU A 33 -5.85 -10.42 8.84
CA LEU A 33 -5.32 -11.42 7.91
C LEU A 33 -3.89 -11.08 7.47
N LEU A 34 -3.61 -9.79 7.22
CA LEU A 34 -2.30 -9.34 6.77
C LEU A 34 -1.27 -9.41 7.91
N ALA A 35 -1.68 -9.15 9.17
CA ALA A 35 -0.89 -9.42 10.37
C ALA A 35 -0.58 -10.92 10.57
N ALA A 36 -1.53 -11.80 10.24
CA ALA A 36 -1.37 -13.24 10.38
C ALA A 36 -0.43 -13.84 9.33
N LEU A 37 -0.46 -13.31 8.11
CA LEU A 37 0.34 -13.79 6.98
C LEU A 37 1.76 -13.22 6.95
N TYR A 38 1.97 -12.03 7.53
CA TYR A 38 3.24 -11.32 7.44
C TYR A 38 3.79 -10.92 8.80
N GLN A 39 5.12 -11.02 8.93
CA GLN A 39 5.86 -10.42 10.03
C GLN A 39 6.26 -9.00 9.66
N PHE A 40 5.91 -8.04 10.50
CA PHE A 40 6.34 -6.65 10.41
C PHE A 40 7.45 -6.35 11.44
N PRO A 41 8.37 -5.40 11.18
CA PRO A 41 8.46 -4.54 10.00
C PRO A 41 8.92 -5.27 8.74
N ARG A 42 8.44 -4.83 7.58
CA ARG A 42 8.70 -5.48 6.28
C ARG A 42 8.64 -4.49 5.11
N SER A 43 9.44 -4.75 4.07
CA SER A 43 9.32 -4.06 2.78
C SER A 43 7.99 -4.40 2.10
N TYR A 44 7.24 -3.36 1.73
CA TYR A 44 5.96 -3.41 1.05
C TYR A 44 5.99 -2.50 -0.18
N CYS A 45 5.43 -3.01 -1.28
CA CYS A 45 5.34 -2.27 -2.54
C CYS A 45 3.91 -1.73 -2.69
N PHE A 46 3.74 -0.43 -2.51
CA PHE A 46 2.47 0.23 -2.82
C PHE A 46 2.35 0.40 -4.32
N GLN A 47 1.24 -0.03 -4.90
CA GLN A 47 0.99 0.15 -6.33
C GLN A 47 -0.32 0.89 -6.56
N VAL A 48 -0.25 1.93 -7.39
CA VAL A 48 -1.41 2.70 -7.84
C VAL A 48 -1.34 2.96 -9.34
N VAL A 49 -2.51 3.13 -9.96
CA VAL A 49 -2.65 3.61 -11.33
C VAL A 49 -3.43 4.91 -11.31
N GLY A 50 -2.90 5.92 -11.98
CA GLY A 50 -3.55 7.20 -12.09
C GLY A 50 -3.37 7.87 -13.44
N ARG A 51 -4.04 9.02 -13.60
CA ARG A 51 -3.82 9.95 -14.71
C ARG A 51 -2.80 11.00 -14.29
N PRO A 52 -1.70 11.17 -15.03
CA PRO A 52 -0.78 12.28 -14.81
C PRO A 52 -1.48 13.56 -15.29
N GLU A 53 -2.14 14.23 -14.35
CA GLU A 53 -2.77 15.55 -14.49
C GLU A 53 -2.19 16.46 -13.39
N PRO A 54 -2.26 17.80 -13.54
CA PRO A 54 -1.80 18.73 -12.51
C PRO A 54 -2.40 18.39 -11.15
N GLY A 55 -1.53 18.17 -10.18
CA GLY A 55 -1.90 17.70 -8.85
C GLY A 55 -2.21 18.80 -7.85
N PRO A 56 -2.60 18.44 -6.62
CA PRO A 56 -2.76 19.37 -5.50
C PRO A 56 -1.47 20.13 -5.19
N SER A 57 -0.31 19.54 -5.50
CA SER A 57 1.01 20.16 -5.36
C SER A 57 1.35 21.17 -6.46
N GLY A 58 0.45 21.39 -7.44
CA GLY A 58 0.66 22.34 -8.54
C GLY A 58 1.67 21.89 -9.60
N GLY A 59 1.92 20.57 -9.71
CA GLY A 59 2.87 19.99 -10.67
C GLY A 59 2.44 20.20 -12.13
N ASP A 60 3.40 20.01 -13.04
CA ASP A 60 3.25 20.16 -14.50
C ASP A 60 2.37 19.09 -15.18
N GLY A 61 1.73 18.21 -14.41
CA GLY A 61 0.95 17.09 -14.92
C GLY A 61 1.80 16.01 -15.57
N SER A 62 3.11 15.98 -15.33
CA SER A 62 3.98 14.90 -15.79
C SER A 62 3.79 13.61 -14.98
N PRO A 63 4.13 12.44 -15.56
CA PRO A 63 4.21 11.18 -14.83
C PRO A 63 5.14 11.24 -13.61
N ASP A 64 6.22 12.01 -13.70
CA ASP A 64 7.19 12.18 -12.63
C ASP A 64 6.63 13.02 -11.49
N ALA A 65 5.91 14.11 -11.78
CA ALA A 65 5.21 14.91 -10.78
C ALA A 65 4.14 14.08 -10.05
N PHE A 66 3.36 13.28 -10.78
CA PHE A 66 2.40 12.36 -10.16
C PHE A 66 3.09 11.31 -9.28
N ALA A 67 4.19 10.71 -9.74
CA ALA A 67 4.95 9.74 -8.95
C ALA A 67 5.58 10.36 -7.70
N ALA A 68 6.03 11.61 -7.77
CA ALA A 68 6.54 12.36 -6.63
C ALA A 68 5.44 12.62 -5.58
N ASP A 69 4.24 13.01 -5.99
CA ASP A 69 3.09 13.20 -5.10
C ASP A 69 2.69 11.88 -4.40
N VAL A 70 2.67 10.78 -5.16
CA VAL A 70 2.39 9.43 -4.62
C VAL A 70 3.47 9.02 -3.62
N ALA A 71 4.75 9.15 -3.97
CA ALA A 71 5.87 8.79 -3.09
C ALA A 71 5.88 9.65 -1.82
N ALA A 72 5.60 10.95 -1.93
CA ALA A 72 5.49 11.84 -0.78
C ALA A 72 4.35 11.44 0.15
N THR A 73 3.19 11.06 -0.40
CA THR A 73 2.04 10.58 0.38
C THR A 73 2.37 9.27 1.10
N VAL A 74 2.99 8.31 0.39
CA VAL A 74 3.42 7.03 0.98
C VAL A 74 4.43 7.27 2.10
N ALA A 75 5.46 8.08 1.88
CA ALA A 75 6.48 8.39 2.88
C ALA A 75 5.89 9.06 4.12
N ALA A 76 4.99 10.03 3.93
CA ALA A 76 4.36 10.77 5.02
C ALA A 76 3.46 9.88 5.88
N VAL A 77 2.62 9.06 5.27
CA VAL A 77 1.68 8.20 6.00
C VAL A 77 2.37 6.99 6.61
N ALA A 78 3.32 6.37 5.89
CA ALA A 78 4.08 5.24 6.40
C ALA A 78 5.14 5.64 7.45
N GLN A 79 5.45 6.94 7.55
CA GLN A 79 6.56 7.47 8.35
C GLN A 79 7.86 6.72 8.05
N ALA A 80 8.12 6.53 6.74
CA ALA A 80 9.23 5.74 6.23
C ALA A 80 9.93 6.48 5.10
N GLU A 81 11.24 6.30 5.01
CA GLU A 81 12.01 6.80 3.88
C GLU A 81 11.81 5.88 2.67
N VAL A 82 11.59 6.50 1.51
CA VAL A 82 11.60 5.80 0.23
C VAL A 82 13.06 5.63 -0.19
N PRO A 83 13.57 4.39 -0.34
CA PRO A 83 14.95 4.16 -0.74
C PRO A 83 15.18 4.69 -2.16
N GLU A 84 16.44 5.01 -2.47
CA GLU A 84 16.83 5.41 -3.82
C GLU A 84 16.47 4.31 -4.83
N GLY A 85 15.78 4.68 -5.92
CA GLY A 85 15.25 3.72 -6.90
C GLY A 85 14.00 2.94 -6.44
N GLY A 86 13.47 3.23 -5.25
CA GLY A 86 12.23 2.61 -4.72
C GLY A 86 10.95 3.09 -5.40
N VAL A 87 11.04 4.03 -6.35
CA VAL A 87 9.91 4.50 -7.16
C VAL A 87 10.06 4.01 -8.58
N VAL A 88 9.07 3.25 -9.06
CA VAL A 88 9.04 2.73 -10.43
C VAL A 88 7.80 3.25 -11.15
N ILE A 89 8.02 3.89 -12.29
CA ILE A 89 6.99 4.49 -13.13
C ILE A 89 6.85 3.65 -14.40
N LYS A 90 5.64 3.17 -14.70
CA LYS A 90 5.35 2.40 -15.92
C LYS A 90 4.20 3.05 -16.69
N PRO A 91 4.42 3.50 -17.94
CA PRO A 91 3.34 4.04 -18.76
C PRO A 91 2.35 2.92 -19.12
N ARG A 92 1.06 3.29 -19.19
CA ARG A 92 -0.05 2.40 -19.53
C ARG A 92 -0.93 3.05 -20.60
N MET A 93 -1.52 2.21 -21.46
CA MET A 93 -2.44 2.63 -22.52
C MET A 93 -1.91 3.81 -23.36
N GLY A 94 -0.67 3.71 -23.83
CA GLY A 94 -0.05 4.74 -24.67
C GLY A 94 0.31 6.04 -23.94
N GLY A 95 0.43 6.02 -22.60
CA GLY A 95 0.83 7.18 -21.79
C GLY A 95 -0.35 7.94 -21.17
N ARG A 96 -1.59 7.56 -21.49
CA ARG A 96 -2.80 8.16 -20.88
C ARG A 96 -2.89 7.89 -19.37
N TYR A 97 -2.33 6.77 -18.93
CA TYR A 97 -2.29 6.39 -17.53
C TYR A 97 -0.86 6.01 -17.16
N VAL A 98 -0.56 6.10 -15.87
CA VAL A 98 0.72 5.70 -15.31
C VAL A 98 0.49 4.78 -14.12
N SER A 99 1.25 3.69 -14.07
CA SER A 99 1.36 2.84 -12.90
C SER A 99 2.58 3.29 -12.11
N VAL A 100 2.37 3.64 -10.85
CA VAL A 100 3.45 4.00 -9.92
C VAL A 100 3.55 2.91 -8.87
N SER A 101 4.76 2.43 -8.64
CA SER A 101 5.10 1.50 -7.57
C SER A 101 6.08 2.19 -6.62
N VAL A 102 5.81 2.13 -5.32
CA VAL A 102 6.65 2.73 -4.28
C VAL A 102 6.98 1.67 -3.22
N ASP A 103 8.24 1.32 -3.11
CA ASP A 103 8.75 0.39 -2.11
C ASP A 103 9.12 1.13 -0.83
N VAL A 104 8.56 0.73 0.31
CA VAL A 104 8.92 1.26 1.64
C VAL A 104 8.89 0.18 2.70
N VAL A 105 9.60 0.40 3.81
CA VAL A 105 9.47 -0.46 5.00
C VAL A 105 8.26 -0.01 5.80
N VAL A 106 7.29 -0.91 5.94
CA VAL A 106 6.09 -0.71 6.74
C VAL A 106 6.24 -1.42 8.09
N ARG A 107 5.80 -0.79 9.18
CA ARG A 107 5.92 -1.33 10.54
C ARG A 107 4.68 -2.05 11.07
N ALA A 108 3.53 -1.87 10.43
CA ALA A 108 2.26 -2.43 10.86
C ALA A 108 1.28 -2.55 9.67
N PRO A 109 0.39 -3.55 9.64
CA PRO A 109 -0.53 -3.75 8.53
C PRO A 109 -1.55 -2.63 8.38
N GLU A 110 -1.96 -1.97 9.46
CA GLU A 110 -2.92 -0.85 9.44
C GLU A 110 -2.39 0.34 8.63
N ILE A 111 -1.06 0.52 8.58
CA ILE A 111 -0.42 1.56 7.78
C ILE A 111 -0.66 1.33 6.29
N VAL A 112 -0.70 0.07 5.83
CA VAL A 112 -0.97 -0.24 4.42
C VAL A 112 -2.36 0.28 4.03
N GLU A 113 -3.36 0.03 4.87
CA GLU A 113 -4.71 0.51 4.65
C GLU A 113 -4.78 2.04 4.70
N MET A 114 -4.14 2.68 5.70
CA MET A 114 -4.09 4.14 5.81
C MET A 114 -3.46 4.80 4.59
N VAL A 115 -2.36 4.25 4.05
CA VAL A 115 -1.73 4.75 2.83
C VAL A 115 -2.72 4.67 1.66
N TYR A 116 -3.38 3.53 1.47
CA TYR A 116 -4.32 3.38 0.37
C TYR A 116 -5.57 4.23 0.50
N GLN A 117 -6.09 4.42 1.72
CA GLN A 117 -7.17 5.37 1.98
C GLN A 117 -6.73 6.78 1.58
N LYS A 118 -5.55 7.23 2.01
CA LYS A 118 -5.04 8.56 1.70
C LYS A 118 -4.78 8.76 0.20
N LEU A 119 -4.19 7.78 -0.47
CA LEU A 119 -3.99 7.82 -1.92
C LEU A 119 -5.33 7.83 -2.68
N GLY A 120 -6.38 7.24 -2.13
CA GLY A 120 -7.73 7.26 -2.71
C GLY A 120 -8.44 8.60 -2.62
N GLU A 121 -7.93 9.56 -1.83
CA GLU A 121 -8.44 10.93 -1.79
C GLU A 121 -7.96 11.76 -3.00
N ASP A 122 -6.89 11.32 -3.67
CA ASP A 122 -6.40 11.96 -4.90
C ASP A 122 -7.27 11.52 -6.10
N SER A 123 -8.00 12.46 -6.69
CA SER A 123 -8.89 12.22 -7.83
C SER A 123 -8.18 11.70 -9.09
N ARG A 124 -6.85 11.85 -9.15
CA ARG A 124 -6.03 11.31 -10.25
C ARG A 124 -5.82 9.81 -10.12
N VAL A 125 -5.92 9.26 -8.92
CA VAL A 125 -5.80 7.81 -8.65
C VAL A 125 -7.09 7.12 -9.07
N ILE A 126 -6.95 6.16 -9.98
CA ILE A 126 -8.08 5.41 -10.56
C ILE A 126 -8.12 3.98 -10.01
N MET A 127 -6.95 3.44 -9.66
CA MET A 127 -6.85 2.09 -9.12
C MET A 127 -5.76 2.03 -8.05
N ARG A 128 -6.05 1.29 -6.98
CA ARG A 128 -5.13 0.94 -5.89
C ARG A 128 -5.23 -0.57 -5.65
N PHE A 129 -4.12 -1.21 -5.30
CA PHE A 129 -4.00 -2.68 -5.24
C PHE A 129 -3.87 -3.22 -3.82
#